data_AF-A0A7J5GQX0-F1
#
_entry.id   AF-A0A7J5GQX0-F1
#
_cell.length_a   1.000
_cell.length_b   1.000
_cell.length_c   1.000
_cell.angle_alpha   90.00
_cell.angle_beta   90.00
_cell.angle_gamma   90.00
#
_symmetry.space_group_name_H-M   'P 1'
#
loop_
_entity.id
_entity.type
_entity.pdbx_description
1 polymer ?
#
loop_
_entity_poly.entity_id
_entity_poly.type
_entity_poly.pdbx_seq_one_letter_code
_entity_poly.pdbx_strand_id
1 'polypeptide(L)'
;AFVAGHVITGVGFITTCVAVAATSSTRFSLIPRNSKATSNEVPEGAFSLNQRRALVIVAIIVSLIAWIWAFVLLGNSHSHPAYFVAGHVMVGLACICTSLIALVATIARQIRNDYSEKERNKWPKLVLLMGSISFVWGLFVILADSGSANGTTGYIMLGLGLVCYSISSKVILLAKIWRQEFKLANRIPMIPVLTALTCLFLAAFVFELATTHTDYFIPARVLVGLGAICFTLFSIVSILESGTSSK
;
A
#
# COMPACT_ATOMS: atom_id res chain seq x y z
N ALA A 1 13.17 22.53 4.56
CA ALA A 1 11.72 22.55 4.90
C ALA A 1 10.83 22.06 3.75
N PHE A 2 11.07 22.48 2.50
CA PHE A 2 10.19 22.18 1.35
C PHE A 2 9.86 20.69 1.16
N VAL A 3 10.87 19.82 0.99
CA VAL A 3 10.64 18.38 0.74
C VAL A 3 9.90 17.74 1.93
N ALA A 4 10.34 18.00 3.15
CA ALA A 4 9.73 17.45 4.35
C ALA A 4 8.25 17.83 4.49
N GLY A 5 7.87 19.08 4.21
CA GLY A 5 6.48 19.53 4.25
C GLY A 5 5.59 18.75 3.28
N HIS A 6 6.05 18.54 2.04
CA HIS A 6 5.33 17.75 1.05
C HIS A 6 5.18 16.28 1.47
N VAL A 7 6.25 15.68 1.98
CA VAL A 7 6.23 14.29 2.46
C VAL A 7 5.28 14.14 3.64
N ILE A 8 5.27 15.06 4.60
CA ILE A 8 4.34 15.05 5.75
C ILE A 8 2.89 15.11 5.27
N THR A 9 2.57 16.00 4.32
CA THR A 9 1.23 16.07 3.71
C THR A 9 0.84 14.74 3.05
N GLY A 10 1.76 14.14 2.29
CA GLY A 10 1.54 12.84 1.66
C GLY A 10 1.34 11.71 2.67
N VAL A 11 2.07 11.72 3.80
CA VAL A 11 1.84 10.78 4.91
C VAL A 11 0.46 11.01 5.54
N GLY A 12 -0.01 12.26 5.64
CA GLY A 12 -1.37 12.59 6.06
C GLY A 12 -2.45 11.97 5.16
N PHE A 13 -2.21 11.91 3.84
CA PHE A 13 -3.08 11.20 2.90
C PHE A 13 -3.11 9.69 3.18
N ILE A 14 -1.95 9.07 3.40
CA ILE A 14 -1.88 7.65 3.77
C ILE A 14 -2.63 7.39 5.09
N THR A 15 -2.42 8.22 6.11
CA THR A 15 -3.13 8.11 7.40
C THR A 15 -4.64 8.14 7.21
N THR A 16 -5.13 9.02 6.33
CA THR A 16 -6.56 9.09 6.00
C THR A 16 -7.03 7.80 5.32
N CYS A 17 -6.31 7.29 4.31
CA CYS A 17 -6.65 6.04 3.64
C CYS A 17 -6.60 4.82 4.60
N VAL A 18 -5.63 4.78 5.52
CA VAL A 18 -5.51 3.74 6.55
C VAL A 18 -6.66 3.82 7.54
N ALA A 19 -7.06 5.03 7.97
CA ALA A 19 -8.22 5.22 8.84
C ALA A 19 -9.50 4.69 8.18
N VAL A 20 -9.72 5.00 6.90
CA VAL A 20 -10.85 4.46 6.13
C VAL A 20 -10.79 2.93 6.04
N ALA A 21 -9.60 2.36 5.82
CA ALA A 21 -9.41 0.90 5.79
C ALA A 21 -9.74 0.26 7.15
N ALA A 22 -9.30 0.87 8.24
CA ALA A 22 -9.64 0.45 9.60
C ALA A 22 -11.16 0.54 9.84
N THR A 23 -11.81 1.64 9.46
CA THR A 23 -13.26 1.80 9.55
C THR A 23 -14.00 0.72 8.76
N SER A 24 -13.55 0.43 7.53
CA SER A 24 -14.14 -0.63 6.70
C SER A 24 -13.98 -2.02 7.33
N SER A 25 -12.96 -2.21 8.17
CA SER A 25 -12.66 -3.49 8.84
C SER A 25 -13.39 -3.67 10.17
N THR A 26 -14.17 -2.71 10.65
CA THR A 26 -14.89 -2.81 11.93
C THR A 26 -15.89 -3.96 12.01
N ARG A 27 -16.33 -4.48 10.86
CA ARG A 27 -17.30 -5.59 10.74
C ARG A 27 -16.68 -6.82 10.06
N PHE A 28 -15.39 -7.02 10.24
CA PHE A 28 -14.60 -8.04 9.54
C PHE A 28 -15.13 -9.47 9.73
N SER A 29 -15.74 -9.78 10.88
CA SER A 29 -16.33 -11.10 11.18
C SER A 29 -17.41 -11.54 10.20
N LEU A 30 -18.02 -10.62 9.44
CA LEU A 30 -18.99 -10.93 8.39
C LEU A 30 -18.35 -11.54 7.14
N ILE A 31 -17.05 -11.30 6.88
CA ILE A 31 -16.39 -11.77 5.64
C ILE A 31 -16.32 -13.30 5.59
N PRO A 32 -15.81 -14.03 6.60
CA PRO A 32 -15.80 -15.50 6.57
C PRO A 32 -17.19 -16.10 6.45
N ARG A 33 -18.20 -15.50 7.12
CA ARG A 33 -19.60 -15.94 7.05
C ARG A 33 -20.16 -15.77 5.64
N ASN A 34 -19.99 -14.60 5.03
CA ASN A 34 -20.48 -14.32 3.68
C ASN A 34 -19.74 -15.13 2.61
N SER A 35 -18.45 -15.42 2.84
CA SER A 35 -17.66 -16.23 1.92
C SER A 35 -18.16 -17.68 1.83
N LYS A 36 -18.75 -18.21 2.90
CA LYS A 36 -19.37 -19.55 2.93
C LYS A 36 -20.83 -19.55 2.47
N ALA A 37 -21.47 -18.39 2.38
CA ALA A 37 -22.87 -18.27 1.99
C ALA A 37 -23.05 -18.45 0.47
N THR A 38 -24.12 -19.15 0.08
CA THR A 38 -24.52 -19.33 -1.32
C THR A 38 -25.42 -18.22 -1.83
N SER A 39 -26.13 -17.52 -0.94
CA SER A 39 -27.00 -16.38 -1.28
C SER A 39 -26.20 -15.07 -1.38
N ASN A 40 -26.70 -14.14 -2.21
CA ASN A 40 -26.18 -12.76 -2.33
C ASN A 40 -26.94 -11.78 -1.44
N GLU A 41 -27.54 -12.27 -0.36
CA GLU A 41 -28.29 -11.43 0.57
C GLU A 41 -27.35 -10.56 1.40
N VAL A 42 -27.78 -9.34 1.67
CA VAL A 42 -27.04 -8.41 2.52
C VAL A 42 -27.24 -8.84 3.97
N PRO A 43 -26.17 -9.20 4.71
CA PRO A 43 -26.32 -9.69 6.07
C PRO A 43 -26.73 -8.57 7.03
N GLU A 44 -27.44 -8.95 8.09
CA GLU A 44 -27.80 -8.03 9.16
C GLU A 44 -26.54 -7.46 9.82
N GLY A 45 -26.54 -6.15 10.07
CA GLY A 45 -25.35 -5.46 10.55
C GLY A 45 -24.28 -5.21 9.47
N ALA A 46 -24.52 -5.45 8.18
CA ALA A 46 -23.65 -4.95 7.11
C ALA A 46 -23.69 -3.42 6.97
N PHE A 47 -22.69 -2.84 6.31
CA PHE A 47 -22.72 -1.42 5.95
C PHE A 47 -23.91 -1.12 5.04
N SER A 48 -24.51 0.05 5.24
CA SER A 48 -25.47 0.58 4.26
C SER A 48 -24.77 0.85 2.92
N LEU A 49 -25.54 0.91 1.83
CA LEU A 49 -25.00 1.24 0.51
C LEU A 49 -24.25 2.59 0.52
N ASN A 50 -24.77 3.55 1.27
CA ASN A 50 -24.21 4.89 1.40
C ASN A 50 -22.90 4.88 2.22
N GLN A 51 -22.85 4.14 3.33
CA GLN A 51 -21.62 3.97 4.12
C GLN A 51 -20.51 3.32 3.30
N ARG A 52 -20.83 2.22 2.59
CA ARG A 52 -19.87 1.54 1.70
C ARG A 52 -19.34 2.50 0.63
N ARG A 53 -20.24 3.26 -0.03
CA ARG A 53 -19.84 4.23 -1.07
C ARG A 53 -18.98 5.34 -0.48
N ALA A 54 -19.34 5.90 0.66
CA ALA A 54 -18.59 6.96 1.33
C ALA A 54 -17.15 6.54 1.64
N LEU A 55 -16.96 5.35 2.23
CA LEU A 55 -15.62 4.82 2.52
C LEU A 55 -14.74 4.75 1.26
N VAL A 56 -15.27 4.18 0.17
CA VAL A 56 -14.51 4.05 -1.09
C VAL A 56 -14.26 5.42 -1.73
N ILE A 57 -15.25 6.32 -1.74
CA ILE A 57 -15.13 7.66 -2.33
C ILE A 57 -14.08 8.50 -1.60
N VAL A 58 -14.03 8.47 -0.27
CA VAL A 58 -13.02 9.20 0.51
C VAL A 58 -11.61 8.74 0.12
N ALA A 59 -11.38 7.43 0.05
CA ALA A 59 -10.07 6.90 -0.36
C ALA A 59 -9.71 7.29 -1.81
N ILE A 60 -10.69 7.31 -2.72
CA ILE A 60 -10.49 7.75 -4.12
C ILE A 60 -10.09 9.23 -4.16
N ILE A 61 -10.84 10.11 -3.48
CA ILE A 61 -10.56 11.56 -3.47
C ILE A 61 -9.15 11.83 -2.95
N VAL A 62 -8.78 11.22 -1.83
CA VAL A 62 -7.45 11.37 -1.24
C VAL A 62 -6.36 10.90 -2.19
N SER A 63 -6.54 9.76 -2.85
CA SER A 63 -5.56 9.27 -3.82
C SER A 63 -5.47 10.16 -5.07
N LEU A 64 -6.58 10.71 -5.55
CA LEU A 64 -6.59 11.64 -6.69
C LEU A 64 -5.82 12.92 -6.36
N ILE A 65 -6.04 13.48 -5.17
CA ILE A 65 -5.30 14.65 -4.68
C ILE A 65 -3.80 14.32 -4.64
N ALA A 66 -3.42 13.15 -4.10
CA ALA A 66 -2.02 12.73 -4.03
C ALA A 66 -1.37 12.63 -5.42
N TRP A 67 -2.07 12.06 -6.41
CA TRP A 67 -1.58 11.97 -7.79
C TRP A 67 -1.44 13.33 -8.47
N ILE A 68 -2.45 14.19 -8.37
CA ILE A 68 -2.40 15.56 -8.91
C ILE A 68 -1.21 16.30 -8.30
N TRP A 69 -1.04 16.20 -6.98
CA TRP A 69 0.07 16.84 -6.28
C TRP A 69 1.44 16.31 -6.73
N ALA A 70 1.57 15.00 -6.89
CA ALA A 70 2.79 14.37 -7.37
C ALA A 70 3.18 14.89 -8.78
N PHE A 71 2.22 14.96 -9.71
CA PHE A 71 2.47 15.46 -11.05
C PHE A 71 2.76 16.97 -11.10
N VAL A 72 2.10 17.78 -10.26
CA VAL A 72 2.42 19.20 -10.14
C VAL A 72 3.86 19.39 -9.67
N LEU A 73 4.33 18.62 -8.69
CA LEU A 73 5.72 18.68 -8.23
C LEU A 73 6.70 18.23 -9.31
N LEU A 74 6.41 17.13 -10.00
CA LEU A 74 7.28 16.63 -11.09
C LEU A 74 7.33 17.59 -12.27
N GLY A 75 6.23 18.24 -12.64
CA GLY A 75 6.20 19.26 -13.69
C GLY A 75 7.07 20.49 -13.38
N ASN A 76 7.34 20.76 -12.10
CA ASN A 76 8.21 21.83 -11.63
C ASN A 76 9.64 21.34 -11.30
N SER A 77 9.99 20.11 -11.66
CA SER A 77 11.30 19.52 -11.33
C SER A 77 12.50 20.26 -11.94
N HIS A 78 12.32 20.91 -13.08
CA HIS A 78 13.35 21.74 -13.73
C HIS A 78 13.73 22.99 -12.91
N SER A 79 12.84 23.47 -12.03
CA SER A 79 13.02 24.72 -11.32
C SER A 79 13.98 24.59 -10.12
N HIS A 80 13.92 23.47 -9.41
CA HIS A 80 14.82 23.21 -8.27
C HIS A 80 14.85 21.70 -7.92
N PRO A 81 16.02 21.11 -7.57
CA PRO A 81 16.14 19.68 -7.28
C PRO A 81 15.19 19.14 -6.18
N ALA A 82 14.78 20.01 -5.25
CA ALA A 82 13.81 19.66 -4.21
C ALA A 82 12.42 19.24 -4.78
N TYR A 83 11.99 19.81 -5.91
CA TYR A 83 10.74 19.41 -6.58
C TYR A 83 10.85 18.01 -7.18
N PHE A 84 12.02 17.66 -7.72
CA PHE A 84 12.31 16.32 -8.21
C PHE A 84 12.17 15.29 -7.09
N VAL A 85 12.86 15.49 -5.97
CA VAL A 85 12.81 14.57 -4.80
C VAL A 85 11.37 14.47 -4.27
N ALA A 86 10.73 15.60 -4.01
CA ALA A 86 9.38 15.64 -3.45
C ALA A 86 8.34 14.99 -4.39
N GLY A 87 8.43 15.25 -5.69
CA GLY A 87 7.52 14.70 -6.69
C GLY A 87 7.62 13.18 -6.79
N HIS A 88 8.83 12.64 -6.85
CA HIS A 88 9.08 11.20 -6.90
C HIS A 88 8.58 10.45 -5.66
N VAL A 89 8.88 11.00 -4.48
CA VAL A 89 8.37 10.42 -3.22
C VAL A 89 6.83 10.50 -3.18
N MET A 90 6.23 11.62 -3.61
CA MET A 90 4.78 11.76 -3.69
C MET A 90 4.13 10.77 -4.67
N VAL A 91 4.78 10.40 -5.77
CA VAL A 91 4.31 9.31 -6.66
C VAL A 91 4.21 7.98 -5.90
N GLY A 92 5.25 7.63 -5.13
CA GLY A 92 5.22 6.40 -4.31
C GLY A 92 4.12 6.44 -3.25
N LEU A 93 3.92 7.58 -2.59
CA LEU A 93 2.83 7.77 -1.61
C LEU A 93 1.44 7.67 -2.28
N ALA A 94 1.28 8.24 -3.48
CA ALA A 94 0.05 8.12 -4.27
C ALA A 94 -0.24 6.67 -4.69
N CYS A 95 0.80 5.89 -5.03
CA CYS A 95 0.69 4.45 -5.30
C CYS A 95 0.18 3.67 -4.07
N ILE A 96 0.64 4.03 -2.86
CA ILE A 96 0.14 3.45 -1.60
C ILE A 96 -1.33 3.82 -1.39
N CYS A 97 -1.71 5.09 -1.56
CA CYS A 97 -3.10 5.52 -1.45
C CYS A 97 -4.01 4.77 -2.43
N THR A 98 -3.58 4.60 -3.69
CA THR A 98 -4.32 3.82 -4.69
C THR A 98 -4.43 2.35 -4.30
N SER A 99 -3.38 1.78 -3.74
CA SER A 99 -3.37 0.40 -3.22
C SER A 99 -4.36 0.21 -2.07
N LEU A 100 -4.50 1.22 -1.20
CA LEU A 100 -5.46 1.21 -0.10
C LEU A 100 -6.91 1.30 -0.59
N ILE A 101 -7.20 1.99 -1.70
CA ILE A 101 -8.55 1.96 -2.31
C ILE A 101 -8.99 0.53 -2.60
N ALA A 102 -8.10 -0.28 -3.18
CA ALA A 102 -8.40 -1.68 -3.51
C ALA A 102 -8.70 -2.51 -2.25
N LEU A 103 -7.98 -2.25 -1.16
CA LEU A 103 -8.22 -2.89 0.13
C LEU A 103 -9.58 -2.49 0.70
N VAL A 104 -9.86 -1.19 0.81
CA VAL A 104 -11.15 -0.67 1.31
C VAL A 104 -12.32 -1.19 0.49
N ALA A 105 -12.21 -1.12 -0.84
CA ALA A 105 -13.26 -1.57 -1.75
C ALA A 105 -13.52 -3.07 -1.61
N THR A 106 -12.47 -3.88 -1.47
CA THR A 106 -12.61 -5.33 -1.27
C THR A 106 -13.31 -5.62 0.05
N ILE A 107 -12.82 -5.09 1.17
CA ILE A 107 -13.37 -5.34 2.50
C ILE A 107 -14.84 -4.89 2.59
N ALA A 108 -15.14 -3.65 2.20
CA ALA A 108 -16.47 -3.08 2.34
C ALA A 108 -17.52 -3.80 1.48
N ARG A 109 -17.13 -4.36 0.33
CA ARG A 109 -18.00 -5.16 -0.54
C ARG A 109 -18.19 -6.58 -0.04
N GLN A 110 -17.12 -7.19 0.47
CA GLN A 110 -17.20 -8.52 1.07
C GLN A 110 -18.09 -8.53 2.31
N ILE A 111 -18.01 -7.50 3.16
CA ILE A 111 -18.89 -7.32 4.33
C ILE A 111 -20.36 -7.19 3.92
N ARG A 112 -20.64 -6.49 2.81
CA ARG A 112 -22.01 -6.32 2.29
C ARG A 112 -22.47 -7.48 1.38
N ASN A 113 -21.63 -8.50 1.19
CA ASN A 113 -21.88 -9.66 0.33
C ASN A 113 -22.20 -9.29 -1.14
N ASP A 114 -21.63 -8.18 -1.64
CA ASP A 114 -21.80 -7.71 -3.02
C ASP A 114 -20.47 -7.70 -3.82
N TYR A 115 -19.46 -8.43 -3.32
CA TYR A 115 -18.17 -8.59 -3.99
C TYR A 115 -18.28 -9.54 -5.19
N SER A 116 -18.03 -9.00 -6.38
CA SER A 116 -18.22 -9.72 -7.64
C SER A 116 -16.97 -10.45 -8.13
N GLU A 117 -17.14 -11.44 -9.01
CA GLU A 117 -16.02 -12.16 -9.63
C GLU A 117 -15.11 -11.26 -10.47
N LYS A 118 -15.67 -10.22 -11.13
CA LYS A 118 -14.89 -9.24 -11.88
C LYS A 118 -13.93 -8.49 -10.95
N GLU A 119 -14.40 -8.15 -9.75
CA GLU A 119 -13.61 -7.45 -8.74
C GLU A 119 -12.52 -8.32 -8.12
N ARG A 120 -12.79 -9.63 -7.98
CA ARG A 120 -11.82 -10.63 -7.53
C ARG A 120 -10.52 -10.60 -8.32
N ASN A 121 -10.58 -10.30 -9.61
CA ASN A 121 -9.39 -10.20 -10.47
C ASN A 121 -8.90 -8.75 -10.64
N LYS A 122 -9.81 -7.77 -10.64
CA LYS A 122 -9.46 -6.37 -10.89
C LYS A 122 -8.62 -5.76 -9.77
N TRP A 123 -9.04 -5.92 -8.51
CA TRP A 123 -8.39 -5.26 -7.38
C TRP A 123 -6.97 -5.78 -7.12
N PRO A 124 -6.70 -7.10 -7.09
CA PRO A 124 -5.33 -7.60 -6.97
C PRO A 124 -4.39 -7.12 -8.07
N LYS A 125 -4.86 -7.12 -9.33
CA LYS A 125 -4.07 -6.64 -10.48
C LYS A 125 -3.71 -5.17 -10.34
N LEU A 126 -4.64 -4.33 -9.87
CA LEU A 126 -4.38 -2.91 -9.64
C LEU A 126 -3.27 -2.69 -8.61
N VAL A 127 -3.31 -3.38 -7.46
CA VAL A 127 -2.30 -3.19 -6.41
C VAL A 127 -0.93 -3.70 -6.83
N LEU A 128 -0.89 -4.85 -7.52
CA LEU A 128 0.36 -5.37 -8.10
C LEU A 128 0.95 -4.41 -9.14
N LEU A 129 0.10 -3.80 -9.97
CA LEU A 129 0.52 -2.77 -10.93
C LEU A 129 1.12 -1.56 -10.21
N MET A 130 0.46 -1.03 -9.18
CA MET A 130 0.96 0.13 -8.41
C MET A 130 2.27 -0.17 -7.70
N GLY A 131 2.43 -1.35 -7.10
CA GLY A 131 3.70 -1.80 -6.52
C GLY A 131 4.81 -1.92 -7.57
N SER A 132 4.49 -2.50 -8.74
CA SER A 132 5.43 -2.63 -9.86
C SER A 132 5.87 -1.27 -10.40
N ILE A 133 4.94 -0.34 -10.60
CA ILE A 133 5.23 1.03 -11.07
C ILE A 133 6.18 1.71 -10.09
N SER A 134 5.87 1.75 -8.79
CA SER A 134 6.72 2.42 -7.80
C SER A 134 8.10 1.78 -7.69
N PHE A 135 8.17 0.45 -7.74
CA PHE A 135 9.43 -0.29 -7.62
C PHE A 135 10.33 -0.12 -8.86
N VAL A 136 9.78 -0.33 -10.05
CA VAL A 136 10.51 -0.16 -11.32
C VAL A 136 10.93 1.29 -11.51
N TRP A 137 10.07 2.25 -11.15
CA TRP A 137 10.41 3.66 -11.20
C TRP A 137 11.54 4.01 -10.22
N GLY A 138 11.50 3.47 -9.00
CA GLY A 138 12.60 3.63 -8.04
C GLY A 138 13.93 3.09 -8.58
N LEU A 139 13.91 1.90 -9.20
CA LEU A 139 15.09 1.31 -9.83
C LEU A 139 15.59 2.18 -11.00
N PHE A 140 14.69 2.65 -11.85
CA PHE A 140 15.02 3.56 -12.94
C PHE A 140 15.69 4.83 -12.41
N VAL A 141 15.16 5.46 -11.36
CA VAL A 141 15.74 6.67 -10.76
C VAL A 141 17.14 6.41 -10.18
N ILE A 142 17.41 5.23 -9.63
CA ILE A 142 18.76 4.85 -9.17
C ILE A 142 19.74 4.73 -10.35
N LEU A 143 19.28 4.16 -11.47
CA LEU A 143 20.13 3.85 -12.63
C LEU A 143 20.30 5.01 -13.63
N ALA A 144 19.32 5.91 -13.71
CA ALA A 144 19.22 6.88 -14.79
C ALA A 144 20.19 8.07 -14.67
N ASP A 145 20.72 8.38 -13.48
CA ASP A 145 21.56 9.57 -13.32
C ASP A 145 22.48 9.52 -12.08
N SER A 146 23.77 9.84 -12.26
CA SER A 146 24.88 9.65 -11.30
C SER A 146 24.92 10.67 -10.13
N GLY A 147 23.88 11.47 -9.93
CA GLY A 147 23.76 12.42 -8.83
C GLY A 147 23.28 11.79 -7.51
N SER A 148 23.81 12.25 -6.37
CA SER A 148 23.48 11.72 -5.03
C SER A 148 22.00 11.89 -4.63
N ALA A 149 21.32 12.91 -5.18
CA ALA A 149 19.89 13.15 -4.98
C ALA A 149 19.00 12.05 -5.61
N ASN A 150 19.44 11.47 -6.73
CA ASN A 150 18.70 10.44 -7.44
C ASN A 150 18.79 9.10 -6.72
N GLY A 151 20.00 8.70 -6.31
CA GLY A 151 20.21 7.51 -5.49
C GLY A 151 19.36 7.56 -4.22
N THR A 152 19.39 8.68 -3.50
CA THR A 152 18.58 8.89 -2.29
C THR A 152 17.08 8.72 -2.54
N THR A 153 16.56 9.37 -3.58
CA THR A 153 15.13 9.31 -3.93
C THR A 153 14.71 7.92 -4.39
N GLY A 154 15.54 7.27 -5.20
CA GLY A 154 15.27 5.95 -5.74
C GLY A 154 15.16 4.87 -4.67
N TYR A 155 16.05 4.87 -3.66
CA TYR A 155 15.94 3.93 -2.53
C TYR A 155 14.64 4.13 -1.74
N ILE A 156 14.20 5.37 -1.51
CA ILE A 156 12.91 5.65 -0.86
C ILE A 156 11.76 5.08 -1.70
N MET A 157 11.78 5.28 -3.01
CA MET A 157 10.75 4.75 -3.92
C MET A 157 10.70 3.23 -3.97
N LEU A 158 11.85 2.54 -3.90
CA LEU A 158 11.90 1.08 -3.77
C LEU A 158 11.18 0.63 -2.50
N GLY A 159 11.45 1.26 -1.35
CA GLY A 159 10.77 0.99 -0.09
C GLY A 159 9.25 1.21 -0.18
N LEU A 160 8.81 2.30 -0.80
CA LEU A 160 7.38 2.60 -1.00
C LEU A 160 6.70 1.54 -1.88
N GLY A 161 7.39 1.06 -2.93
CA GLY A 161 6.93 -0.06 -3.76
C GLY A 161 6.78 -1.37 -2.96
N LEU A 162 7.71 -1.66 -2.05
CA LEU A 162 7.63 -2.82 -1.15
C LEU A 162 6.43 -2.72 -0.20
N VAL A 163 6.08 -1.53 0.28
CA VAL A 163 4.83 -1.31 1.06
C VAL A 163 3.60 -1.63 0.21
N CYS A 164 3.55 -1.19 -1.06
CA CYS A 164 2.46 -1.57 -1.97
C CYS A 164 2.34 -3.09 -2.16
N TYR A 165 3.47 -3.80 -2.31
CA TYR A 165 3.46 -5.27 -2.35
C TYR A 165 2.97 -5.91 -1.04
N SER A 166 3.34 -5.35 0.12
CA SER A 166 2.82 -5.80 1.42
C SER A 166 1.29 -5.61 1.51
N ILE A 167 0.74 -4.52 0.99
CA ILE A 167 -0.72 -4.31 0.88
C ILE A 167 -1.35 -5.31 -0.09
N SER A 168 -0.69 -5.58 -1.24
CA SER A 168 -1.19 -6.50 -2.27
C SER A 168 -1.49 -7.89 -1.70
N SER A 169 -0.65 -8.37 -0.76
CA SER A 169 -0.84 -9.68 -0.12
C SER A 169 -2.22 -9.83 0.54
N LYS A 170 -2.73 -8.78 1.19
CA LYS A 170 -4.06 -8.76 1.83
C LYS A 170 -5.17 -8.77 0.80
N VAL A 171 -5.04 -7.92 -0.22
CA VAL A 171 -6.05 -7.82 -1.27
C VAL A 171 -6.16 -9.13 -2.05
N ILE A 172 -5.02 -9.78 -2.34
CA ILE A 172 -4.96 -11.10 -2.96
C ILE A 172 -5.61 -12.16 -2.06
N LEU A 173 -5.25 -12.20 -0.77
CA LEU A 173 -5.83 -13.15 0.18
C LEU A 173 -7.35 -13.01 0.22
N LEU A 174 -7.85 -11.81 0.50
CA LEU A 174 -9.28 -11.52 0.58
C LEU A 174 -10.01 -11.89 -0.70
N ALA A 175 -9.44 -11.57 -1.86
CA ALA A 175 -10.01 -11.93 -3.15
C ALA A 175 -10.06 -13.45 -3.36
N LYS A 176 -8.97 -14.17 -3.02
CA LYS A 176 -8.84 -15.61 -3.27
C LYS A 176 -9.62 -16.48 -2.29
N ILE A 177 -9.82 -16.05 -1.05
CA ILE A 177 -10.64 -16.78 -0.08
C ILE A 177 -12.14 -16.57 -0.31
N TRP A 178 -12.54 -15.65 -1.20
CA TRP A 178 -13.94 -15.33 -1.44
C TRP A 178 -14.64 -16.46 -2.23
N ARG A 179 -15.52 -17.19 -1.56
CA ARG A 179 -16.29 -18.34 -2.07
C ARG A 179 -15.45 -19.45 -2.68
N GLN A 180 -14.17 -19.53 -2.29
CA GLN A 180 -13.22 -20.53 -2.78
C GLN A 180 -12.31 -20.98 -1.65
N GLU A 181 -12.00 -22.27 -1.63
CA GLU A 181 -10.94 -22.80 -0.78
C GLU A 181 -9.57 -22.48 -1.41
N PHE A 182 -8.67 -21.90 -0.63
CA PHE A 182 -7.35 -21.50 -1.10
C PHE A 182 -6.23 -22.19 -0.30
N LYS A 183 -5.68 -23.27 -0.87
CA LYS A 183 -4.64 -24.11 -0.22
C LYS A 183 -3.33 -23.38 0.11
N LEU A 184 -3.08 -22.23 -0.52
CA LEU A 184 -1.85 -21.45 -0.32
C LEU A 184 -2.05 -20.26 0.64
N ALA A 185 -3.20 -20.14 1.31
CA ALA A 185 -3.49 -19.06 2.25
C ALA A 185 -2.40 -18.93 3.32
N ASN A 186 -1.94 -20.07 3.85
CA ASN A 186 -0.95 -20.16 4.93
C ASN A 186 0.45 -19.65 4.52
N ARG A 187 0.73 -19.45 3.23
CA ARG A 187 2.00 -18.85 2.76
C ARG A 187 1.90 -17.38 2.43
N ILE A 188 0.70 -16.81 2.30
CA ILE A 188 0.54 -15.37 2.04
C ILE A 188 1.16 -14.49 3.13
N PRO A 189 1.12 -14.84 4.44
CA PRO A 189 1.83 -14.09 5.47
C PRO A 189 3.35 -13.94 5.21
N MET A 190 3.97 -14.81 4.41
CA MET A 190 5.38 -14.67 4.06
C MET A 190 5.69 -13.43 3.20
N ILE A 191 4.71 -12.90 2.45
CA ILE A 191 4.95 -11.74 1.57
C ILE A 191 5.30 -10.49 2.40
N PRO A 192 4.49 -10.06 3.40
CA PRO A 192 4.87 -8.96 4.30
C PRO A 192 6.24 -9.16 4.96
N VAL A 193 6.57 -10.38 5.41
CA VAL A 193 7.87 -10.69 6.02
C VAL A 193 9.01 -10.46 5.03
N LEU A 194 8.90 -11.01 3.81
CA LEU A 194 9.90 -10.83 2.76
C LEU A 194 10.05 -9.35 2.37
N THR A 195 8.95 -8.61 2.24
CA THR A 195 9.01 -7.16 1.95
C THR A 195 9.66 -6.38 3.09
N ALA A 196 9.39 -6.72 4.36
CA ALA A 196 9.99 -6.08 5.52
C ALA A 196 11.49 -6.37 5.60
N LEU A 197 11.90 -7.63 5.45
CA LEU A 197 13.32 -8.02 5.42
C LEU A 197 14.06 -7.37 4.25
N THR A 198 13.42 -7.27 3.09
CA THR A 198 14.01 -6.57 1.93
C THR A 198 14.21 -5.07 2.23
N CYS A 199 13.22 -4.40 2.83
CA CYS A 199 13.37 -3.01 3.28
C CYS A 199 14.51 -2.85 4.29
N LEU A 200 14.61 -3.74 5.28
CA LEU A 200 15.64 -3.70 6.31
C LEU A 200 17.04 -4.00 5.76
N PHE A 201 17.16 -4.94 4.81
CA PHE A 201 18.40 -5.25 4.13
C PHE A 201 18.87 -4.07 3.27
N LEU A 202 17.96 -3.46 2.50
CA LEU A 202 18.25 -2.23 1.76
C LEU A 202 18.63 -1.11 2.73
N ALA A 203 17.95 -0.97 3.87
CA ALA A 203 18.30 0.03 4.88
C ALA A 203 19.73 -0.18 5.41
N ALA A 204 20.12 -1.41 5.72
CA ALA A 204 21.48 -1.72 6.18
C ALA A 204 22.54 -1.36 5.13
N PHE A 205 22.30 -1.69 3.87
CA PHE A 205 23.18 -1.29 2.76
C PHE A 205 23.28 0.23 2.63
N VAL A 206 22.15 0.94 2.72
CA VAL A 206 22.12 2.41 2.63
C VAL A 206 22.72 3.08 3.87
N PHE A 207 22.66 2.46 5.06
CA PHE A 207 23.37 2.92 6.25
C PHE A 207 24.88 2.86 6.05
N GLU A 208 25.40 1.80 5.44
CA GLU A 208 26.82 1.70 5.12
C GLU A 208 27.23 2.79 4.12
N LEU A 209 26.45 2.99 3.05
CA LEU A 209 26.66 4.10 2.12
C LEU A 209 26.61 5.47 2.79
N ALA A 210 25.79 5.63 3.84
CA ALA A 210 25.69 6.89 4.58
C ALA A 210 26.96 7.24 5.37
N THR A 211 27.87 6.28 5.62
CA THR A 211 29.16 6.55 6.26
C THR A 211 30.13 7.27 5.33
N THR A 212 30.04 7.03 4.03
CA THR A 212 30.87 7.68 3.00
C THR A 212 30.15 8.84 2.31
N HIS A 213 28.82 8.81 2.24
CA HIS A 213 27.99 9.79 1.55
C HIS A 213 26.82 10.25 2.43
N THR A 214 26.94 11.44 3.01
CA THR A 214 25.98 11.98 3.99
C THR A 214 24.54 12.09 3.46
N ASP A 215 24.35 12.18 2.15
CA ASP A 215 23.02 12.28 1.51
C ASP A 215 22.15 11.04 1.78
N TYR A 216 22.77 9.87 2.01
CA TYR A 216 22.06 8.61 2.27
C TYR A 216 21.60 8.43 3.74
N PHE A 217 21.89 9.40 4.60
CA PHE A 217 21.45 9.39 6.00
C PHE A 217 19.93 9.33 6.15
N ILE A 218 19.20 10.09 5.32
CA ILE A 218 17.72 10.13 5.33
C ILE A 218 17.11 8.83 4.78
N PRO A 219 17.45 8.35 3.56
CA PRO A 219 16.83 7.17 2.96
C PRO A 219 17.05 5.91 3.80
N ALA A 220 18.20 5.75 4.47
CA ALA A 220 18.44 4.62 5.39
C ALA A 220 17.36 4.53 6.49
N ARG A 221 17.06 5.65 7.15
CA ARG A 221 16.07 5.72 8.23
C ARG A 221 14.64 5.57 7.72
N VAL A 222 14.36 6.16 6.55
CA VAL A 222 13.06 5.99 5.90
C VAL A 222 12.82 4.51 5.58
N LEU A 223 13.80 3.80 5.04
CA LEU A 223 13.70 2.36 4.76
C LEU A 223 13.47 1.52 6.01
N VAL A 224 14.11 1.84 7.15
CA VAL A 224 13.79 1.18 8.44
C VAL A 224 12.33 1.39 8.81
N GLY A 225 11.83 2.62 8.72
CA GLY A 225 10.43 2.94 9.00
C GLY A 225 9.46 2.19 8.08
N LEU A 226 9.75 2.14 6.78
CA LEU A 226 8.97 1.37 5.80
C LEU A 226 9.03 -0.14 6.07
N GLY A 227 10.17 -0.66 6.50
CA GLY A 227 10.31 -2.05 6.97
C GLY A 227 9.43 -2.35 8.18
N ALA A 228 9.38 -1.45 9.16
CA ALA A 228 8.48 -1.57 10.30
C ALA A 228 7.00 -1.52 9.89
N ILE A 229 6.63 -0.68 8.92
CA ILE A 229 5.28 -0.67 8.34
C ILE A 229 4.96 -2.03 7.68
N CYS A 230 5.86 -2.57 6.85
CA CYS A 230 5.68 -3.90 6.24
C CYS A 230 5.52 -5.01 7.30
N PHE A 231 6.26 -4.92 8.41
CA PHE A 231 6.18 -5.88 9.51
C PHE A 231 4.88 -5.74 10.31
N THR A 232 4.43 -4.53 10.67
CA THR A 232 3.12 -4.37 11.34
C THR A 232 1.96 -4.84 10.47
N LEU A 233 2.09 -4.71 9.15
CA LEU A 233 1.16 -5.25 8.17
C LEU A 233 1.13 -6.80 8.14
N PHE A 234 2.17 -7.50 8.60
CA PHE A 234 2.16 -8.96 8.76
C PHE A 234 1.16 -9.41 9.83
N SER A 235 1.14 -8.73 10.98
CA SER A 235 0.28 -9.07 12.12
C SER A 235 -1.20 -9.13 11.73
N ILE A 236 -1.62 -8.26 10.81
CA ILE A 236 -2.98 -8.26 10.26
C ILE A 236 -3.24 -9.54 9.46
N VAL A 237 -2.35 -9.94 8.55
CA VAL A 237 -2.54 -11.14 7.71
C VAL A 237 -2.56 -12.41 8.58
N SER A 238 -1.74 -12.46 9.62
CA SER A 238 -1.73 -13.59 10.56
C SER A 238 -3.07 -13.74 11.30
N ILE A 239 -3.72 -12.63 11.70
CA ILE A 239 -5.07 -12.66 12.26
C ILE A 239 -6.10 -13.14 11.22
N LEU A 240 -5.94 -12.74 9.94
CA LEU A 240 -6.84 -13.19 8.86
C LEU A 240 -6.73 -14.70 8.62
N GLU A 241 -5.52 -15.24 8.66
CA GLU A 241 -5.28 -16.68 8.55
C GLU A 241 -5.90 -17.43 9.73
N SER A 242 -5.66 -16.99 10.97
CA SER A 242 -6.19 -17.67 12.15
C SER A 242 -7.72 -17.64 12.22
N GLY A 243 -8.35 -16.57 11.73
CA GLY A 243 -9.82 -16.46 11.62
C GLY A 243 -10.45 -17.22 10.45
N THR A 244 -9.66 -17.67 9.46
CA THR A 244 -10.13 -18.45 8.31
C THR A 244 -9.74 -19.92 8.37
N SER A 245 -8.72 -20.25 9.18
CA SER A 245 -8.32 -21.61 9.50
C SER A 245 -9.41 -22.30 10.32
N SER A 246 -10.20 -23.15 9.68
CA SER A 246 -11.08 -24.09 10.36
C SER A 246 -10.22 -25.15 11.05
N LYS A 247 -9.88 -24.91 12.32
CA LYS A 247 -9.68 -25.99 13.29
C LYS A 247 -10.99 -26.23 14.02
#